data_AF-A0A7K4KQQ9-F1
#
_entry.id   AF-A0A7K4KQQ9-F1
#
_cell.length_a   1.000
_cell.length_b   1.000
_cell.length_c   1.000
_cell.angle_alpha   90.00
_cell.angle_beta   90.00
_cell.angle_gamma   90.00
#
_symmetry.space_group_name_H-M   'P 1'
#
loop_
_entity.id
_entity.type
_entity.pdbx_description
1 polymer ?
#
loop_
_entity_poly.entity_id
_entity_poly.type
_entity_poly.pdbx_seq_one_letter_code
_entity_poly.pdbx_strand_id
1 'polypeptide(L)'
;DGGTSVYEGDILLRRGQRSAISCKNCLWPKSQDGLVKVPINISSDFSVTERLWIADALQEVSTLTCVRFVNRTTEADYVHIERGQCWSYFGKIGGRQALGLMKNGCMDKGAIQHEMNHALGFIHEQARSDRDSFVKIMWEHIMTGEQGNFGKVNSRNLGLPYDYASVMHYGAFDFSSTPGEPTIVPIPDPSVPIGQREGLSNLDVAKINKLYKCNCCSFVLPKHEGSFSSVNYPSSYPNNSHCLWLIRIPQNKVFLQFEAFDLQLSANCSSDYVKIYNGNSKNSPVLLDKYCGKGPLPSLVASGSTMLIEFSSDHNITATGFRASYIKVNCGGTFTVSTGVITSPNYPKTYPKNQACFWIIKSPVGYKVSLKMLSFELEDNDRCVYDYLLIHDGSRPTSPAVGPYCGTKTVADFTSTGNFVLVEFHSDIAWEFPGFKMNYTF
;
A
#
# COMPACT_ATOMS: atom_id res chain seq x y z
N ASP A 1 -29.32 33.00 -9.62
CA ASP A 1 -28.46 32.35 -8.61
C ASP A 1 -29.12 31.09 -8.08
N GLY A 2 -28.74 29.93 -8.60
CA GLY A 2 -29.30 28.63 -8.23
C GLY A 2 -28.18 27.74 -7.68
N GLY A 3 -28.09 27.66 -6.36
CA GLY A 3 -27.00 27.02 -5.63
C GLY A 3 -26.84 25.55 -5.98
N THR A 4 -25.61 25.15 -6.31
CA THR A 4 -25.14 23.77 -6.17
C THR A 4 -25.26 23.38 -4.71
N SER A 5 -26.16 22.46 -4.38
CA SER A 5 -26.24 21.89 -3.03
C SER A 5 -25.09 20.90 -2.86
N VAL A 6 -24.36 21.04 -1.76
CA VAL A 6 -23.37 20.05 -1.31
C VAL A 6 -24.14 18.95 -0.59
N TYR A 7 -23.91 17.71 -0.99
CA TYR A 7 -24.49 16.51 -0.43
C TYR A 7 -23.42 15.79 0.38
N GLU A 8 -23.74 15.28 1.58
CA GLU A 8 -22.76 14.65 2.47
C GLU A 8 -21.48 15.51 2.65
N GLY A 9 -21.61 16.84 2.77
CA GLY A 9 -20.51 17.75 3.08
C GLY A 9 -19.43 17.98 2.00
N ASP A 10 -19.22 17.06 1.05
CA ASP A 10 -18.16 17.12 0.02
C ASP A 10 -18.59 16.62 -1.38
N ILE A 11 -19.84 16.16 -1.56
CA ILE A 11 -20.32 15.64 -2.84
C ILE A 11 -21.14 16.69 -3.58
N LEU A 12 -20.75 17.03 -4.80
CA LEU A 12 -21.58 17.83 -5.70
C LEU A 12 -22.39 16.95 -6.65
N LEU A 13 -23.70 17.21 -6.72
CA LEU A 13 -24.60 16.52 -7.65
C LEU A 13 -24.79 17.32 -8.95
N ARG A 14 -25.03 16.62 -10.05
CA ARG A 14 -25.39 17.23 -11.34
C ARG A 14 -26.70 18.03 -11.20
N ARG A 15 -26.78 19.21 -11.84
CA ARG A 15 -28.01 20.02 -11.90
C ARG A 15 -29.21 19.18 -12.32
N GLY A 16 -30.26 19.18 -11.49
CA GLY A 16 -31.52 18.46 -11.72
C GLY A 16 -31.58 17.02 -11.18
N GLN A 17 -30.48 16.45 -10.68
CA GLN A 17 -30.50 15.16 -9.98
C GLN A 17 -30.55 15.37 -8.47
N ARG A 18 -31.56 14.75 -7.83
CA ARG A 18 -31.77 14.77 -6.37
C ARG A 18 -31.20 13.53 -5.65
N SER A 19 -30.59 12.60 -6.39
CA SER A 19 -30.01 11.37 -5.83
C SER A 19 -28.81 10.91 -6.66
N ALA A 20 -27.69 10.66 -5.99
CA ALA A 20 -26.46 10.12 -6.58
C ALA A 20 -26.68 8.74 -7.24
N ILE A 21 -27.58 7.91 -6.70
CA ILE A 21 -27.61 6.47 -6.99
C ILE A 21 -28.37 6.11 -8.27
N SER A 22 -29.24 6.97 -8.79
CA SER A 22 -30.11 6.63 -9.94
C SER A 22 -29.54 7.02 -11.31
N CYS A 23 -28.21 7.17 -11.45
CA CYS A 23 -27.63 7.68 -12.69
C CYS A 23 -27.01 6.58 -13.58
N LYS A 24 -27.76 6.13 -14.59
CA LYS A 24 -27.28 5.14 -15.60
C LYS A 24 -26.09 5.62 -16.44
N ASN A 25 -25.87 6.92 -16.56
CA ASN A 25 -24.85 7.53 -17.42
C ASN A 25 -23.72 8.26 -16.65
N CYS A 26 -23.60 8.03 -15.34
CA CYS A 26 -22.59 8.69 -14.50
C CYS A 26 -21.30 7.88 -14.34
N LEU A 27 -21.16 6.73 -15.01
CA LEU A 27 -19.91 6.00 -15.02
C LEU A 27 -19.03 6.47 -16.19
N TRP A 28 -17.73 6.56 -15.93
CA TRP A 28 -16.73 6.71 -16.97
C TRP A 28 -16.75 5.50 -17.93
N PRO A 29 -16.71 5.74 -19.25
CA PRO A 29 -16.86 4.68 -20.24
C PRO A 29 -15.66 3.73 -20.23
N LYS A 30 -15.95 2.44 -20.37
CA LYS A 30 -14.94 1.41 -20.55
C LYS A 30 -14.59 1.29 -22.04
N SER A 31 -13.32 1.42 -22.35
CA SER A 31 -12.76 1.27 -23.68
C SER A 31 -12.69 -0.21 -24.10
N GLN A 32 -12.51 -0.45 -25.40
CA GLN A 32 -12.43 -1.81 -25.97
C GLN A 32 -11.24 -2.62 -25.43
N ASP A 33 -10.16 -1.95 -25.03
CA ASP A 33 -8.99 -2.52 -24.35
C ASP A 33 -9.28 -2.97 -22.91
N GLY A 34 -10.51 -2.81 -22.43
CA GLY A 34 -10.93 -3.17 -21.08
C GLY A 34 -10.52 -2.14 -20.01
N LEU A 35 -10.00 -0.98 -20.40
CA LEU A 35 -9.61 0.09 -19.49
C LEU A 35 -10.69 1.17 -19.37
N VAL A 36 -10.73 1.84 -18.23
CA VAL A 36 -11.58 3.02 -17.99
C VAL A 36 -10.69 4.24 -17.94
N LYS A 37 -10.66 5.02 -19.02
CA LYS A 37 -9.80 6.21 -19.13
C LYS A 37 -10.54 7.42 -18.56
N VAL A 38 -9.94 8.07 -17.57
CA VAL A 38 -10.44 9.29 -16.94
C VAL A 38 -9.46 10.41 -17.29
N PRO A 39 -9.78 11.27 -18.27
CA PRO A 39 -8.94 12.41 -18.60
C PRO A 39 -8.90 13.40 -17.44
N ILE A 40 -7.70 13.83 -17.05
CA ILE A 40 -7.48 14.78 -15.97
C ILE A 40 -6.66 15.99 -16.43
N ASN A 41 -6.91 17.13 -15.82
CA ASN A 41 -6.06 18.30 -15.89
C ASN A 41 -5.82 18.83 -14.48
N ILE A 42 -4.55 19.01 -14.11
CA ILE A 42 -4.17 19.51 -12.78
C ILE A 42 -3.81 21.00 -12.92
N SER A 43 -4.45 21.86 -12.11
CA SER A 43 -4.24 23.31 -12.12
C SER A 43 -2.77 23.69 -11.98
N SER A 44 -2.40 24.81 -12.60
CA SER A 44 -1.08 25.42 -12.46
C SER A 44 -0.74 25.80 -11.02
N ASP A 45 -1.75 26.01 -10.17
CA ASP A 45 -1.62 26.53 -8.81
C ASP A 45 -1.03 25.53 -7.82
N PHE A 46 -0.97 24.24 -8.20
CA PHE A 46 -0.26 23.22 -7.43
C PHE A 46 1.24 23.28 -7.71
N SER A 47 2.02 23.31 -6.64
CA SER A 47 3.48 23.16 -6.69
C SER A 47 3.87 21.81 -7.29
N VAL A 48 5.13 21.69 -7.73
CA VAL A 48 5.65 20.42 -8.28
C VAL A 48 5.46 19.26 -7.31
N THR A 49 5.75 19.48 -6.02
CA THR A 49 5.60 18.46 -4.97
C THR A 49 4.15 18.02 -4.79
N GLU A 50 3.20 18.96 -4.76
CA GLU A 50 1.77 18.63 -4.62
C GLU A 50 1.26 17.84 -5.84
N ARG A 51 1.72 18.16 -7.05
CA ARG A 51 1.39 17.37 -8.25
C ARG A 51 1.96 15.97 -8.20
N LEU A 52 3.13 15.77 -7.58
CA LEU A 52 3.69 14.44 -7.35
C LEU A 52 2.84 13.65 -6.35
N TRP A 53 2.30 14.27 -5.30
CA TRP A 53 1.37 13.62 -4.38
C TRP A 53 0.07 13.20 -5.07
N ILE A 54 -0.50 14.09 -5.90
CA ILE A 54 -1.69 13.78 -6.70
C ILE A 54 -1.38 12.62 -7.67
N ALA A 55 -0.26 12.67 -8.39
CA ALA A 55 0.14 11.61 -9.29
C ALA A 55 0.34 10.27 -8.57
N ASP A 56 1.01 10.24 -7.41
CA ASP A 56 1.22 9.01 -6.63
C ASP A 56 -0.10 8.40 -6.15
N ALA A 57 -1.01 9.23 -5.63
CA ALA A 57 -2.33 8.81 -5.17
C ALA A 57 -3.15 8.16 -6.30
N LEU A 58 -3.17 8.79 -7.48
CA LEU A 58 -3.88 8.31 -8.68
C LEU A 58 -3.19 7.10 -9.34
N GLN A 59 -1.86 7.02 -9.25
CA GLN A 59 -1.08 5.90 -9.77
C GLN A 59 -1.40 4.60 -9.01
N GLU A 60 -1.64 4.66 -7.71
CA GLU A 60 -2.03 3.50 -6.91
C GLU A 60 -3.39 2.92 -7.36
N VAL A 61 -4.40 3.78 -7.54
CA VAL A 61 -5.70 3.39 -8.11
C VAL A 61 -5.53 2.78 -9.50
N SER A 62 -4.68 3.40 -10.34
CA SER A 62 -4.39 2.92 -11.69
C SER A 62 -3.62 1.60 -11.72
N THR A 63 -2.86 1.30 -10.66
CA THR A 63 -2.12 0.04 -10.53
C THR A 63 -3.06 -1.09 -10.16
N LEU A 64 -3.96 -0.86 -9.20
CA LEU A 64 -4.79 -1.91 -8.59
C LEU A 64 -6.11 -2.16 -9.32
N THR A 65 -6.49 -1.31 -10.26
CA THR A 65 -7.76 -1.39 -10.98
C THR A 65 -7.57 -1.28 -12.49
N CYS A 66 -8.66 -1.31 -13.26
CA CYS A 66 -8.68 -0.99 -14.69
C CYS A 66 -8.88 0.50 -15.00
N VAL A 67 -9.05 1.35 -13.98
CA VAL A 67 -9.17 2.81 -14.14
C VAL A 67 -7.79 3.40 -14.46
N ARG A 68 -7.70 4.32 -15.42
CA ARG A 68 -6.46 4.99 -15.82
C ARG A 68 -6.69 6.49 -15.86
N PHE A 69 -6.00 7.21 -14.99
CA PHE A 69 -5.96 8.67 -15.06
C PHE A 69 -4.95 9.09 -16.12
N VAL A 70 -5.43 9.77 -17.16
CA VAL A 70 -4.60 10.17 -18.30
C VAL A 70 -4.60 11.68 -18.42
N ASN A 71 -3.47 12.26 -18.82
CA ASN A 71 -3.42 13.70 -19.09
C ASN A 71 -4.40 14.02 -20.22
N ARG A 72 -5.30 14.97 -19.97
CA ARG A 72 -6.24 15.44 -20.97
C ARG A 72 -5.52 16.10 -22.12
N THR A 73 -6.01 15.82 -23.33
CA THR A 73 -5.67 16.51 -24.57
C THR A 73 -6.91 17.25 -25.09
N THR A 74 -7.77 16.58 -25.85
CA THR A 74 -8.93 17.15 -26.53
C THR A 74 -10.26 16.65 -25.97
N GLU A 75 -10.25 15.73 -25.00
CA GLU A 75 -11.44 15.07 -24.49
C GLU A 75 -12.43 16.08 -23.91
N ALA A 76 -13.70 15.99 -24.33
CA ALA A 76 -14.75 16.90 -23.89
C ALA A 76 -15.13 16.68 -22.42
N ASP A 77 -15.14 15.42 -21.98
CA ASP A 77 -15.44 15.02 -20.61
C ASP A 77 -14.15 14.76 -19.84
N TYR A 78 -13.92 15.50 -18.75
CA TYR A 78 -12.68 15.40 -17.98
C TYR A 78 -12.81 15.99 -16.57
N VAL A 79 -11.95 15.51 -15.66
CA VAL A 79 -11.80 16.07 -14.31
C VAL A 79 -10.74 17.17 -14.32
N HIS A 80 -11.08 18.35 -13.83
CA HIS A 80 -10.15 19.44 -13.60
C HIS A 80 -9.89 19.57 -12.10
N ILE A 81 -8.66 19.24 -11.68
CA ILE A 81 -8.24 19.29 -10.29
C ILE A 81 -7.77 20.71 -9.99
N GLU A 82 -8.49 21.42 -9.12
CA GLU A 82 -8.26 22.82 -8.77
C GLU A 82 -8.01 23.02 -7.28
N ARG A 83 -7.34 24.13 -6.95
CA ARG A 83 -7.13 24.54 -5.56
C ARG A 83 -8.46 25.04 -4.99
N GLY A 84 -8.86 24.53 -3.83
CA GLY A 84 -10.10 24.95 -3.20
C GLY A 84 -10.36 24.27 -1.87
N GLN A 85 -11.65 24.08 -1.56
CA GLN A 85 -12.10 23.16 -0.52
C GLN A 85 -12.03 21.71 -1.01
N CYS A 86 -12.18 20.75 -0.10
CA CYS A 86 -12.24 19.32 -0.43
C CYS A 86 -13.67 18.98 -0.87
N TRP A 87 -13.83 18.67 -2.15
CA TRP A 87 -15.10 18.24 -2.73
C TRP A 87 -14.90 17.69 -4.14
N SER A 88 -15.89 16.91 -4.60
CA SER A 88 -15.88 16.35 -5.94
C SER A 88 -17.29 16.09 -6.45
N TYR A 89 -17.46 16.09 -7.77
CA TYR A 89 -18.73 15.68 -8.36
C TYR A 89 -18.93 14.17 -8.24
N PHE A 90 -20.18 13.75 -8.00
CA PHE A 90 -20.53 12.34 -8.06
C PHE A 90 -20.53 11.83 -9.50
N GLY A 91 -19.60 10.92 -9.80
CA GLY A 91 -19.45 10.28 -11.09
C GLY A 91 -19.08 11.25 -12.22
N LYS A 92 -19.20 10.76 -13.45
CA LYS A 92 -19.05 11.52 -14.69
C LYS A 92 -20.28 12.39 -14.92
N ILE A 93 -20.12 13.72 -14.88
CA ILE A 93 -21.23 14.66 -15.12
C ILE A 93 -21.30 15.16 -16.57
N GLY A 94 -20.24 14.95 -17.35
CA GLY A 94 -20.05 15.46 -18.71
C GLY A 94 -19.46 16.88 -18.74
N GLY A 95 -18.70 17.19 -19.79
CA GLY A 95 -17.94 18.43 -19.90
C GLY A 95 -16.77 18.51 -18.90
N ARG A 96 -16.32 19.74 -18.61
CA ARG A 96 -15.37 20.02 -17.53
C ARG A 96 -16.07 19.80 -16.18
N GLN A 97 -15.57 18.88 -15.37
CA GLN A 97 -16.00 18.71 -13.97
C GLN A 97 -14.86 19.03 -13.02
N ALA A 98 -15.08 19.94 -12.09
CA ALA A 98 -14.05 20.34 -11.13
C ALA A 98 -13.95 19.36 -9.95
N LEU A 99 -12.76 19.24 -9.38
CA LEU A 99 -12.47 18.52 -8.16
C LEU A 99 -11.56 19.42 -7.32
N GLY A 100 -12.00 19.76 -6.12
CA GLY A 100 -11.30 20.68 -5.24
C GLY A 100 -10.34 19.95 -4.30
N LEU A 101 -9.10 20.42 -4.18
CA LEU A 101 -8.14 19.96 -3.17
C LEU A 101 -7.60 21.13 -2.34
N MET A 102 -7.77 21.03 -1.03
CA MET A 102 -7.29 21.99 -0.03
C MET A 102 -5.90 21.63 0.47
N LYS A 103 -4.96 22.60 0.40
CA LYS A 103 -3.55 22.43 0.76
C LYS A 103 -3.32 21.77 2.12
N ASN A 104 -4.06 22.21 3.14
CA ASN A 104 -3.95 21.72 4.52
C ASN A 104 -5.19 20.91 4.93
N GLY A 105 -5.81 20.17 4.01
CA GLY A 105 -7.02 19.39 4.28
C GLY A 105 -7.03 18.03 3.59
N CYS A 106 -6.89 18.02 2.25
CA CYS A 106 -7.04 16.81 1.44
C CYS A 106 -5.88 16.62 0.44
N MET A 107 -4.65 16.86 0.89
CA MET A 107 -3.45 16.63 0.09
C MET A 107 -2.70 15.34 0.45
N ASP A 108 -3.11 14.64 1.51
CA ASP A 108 -2.62 13.29 1.76
C ASP A 108 -3.22 12.29 0.73
N LYS A 109 -2.60 11.11 0.66
CA LYS A 109 -2.95 10.09 -0.33
C LYS A 109 -4.42 9.67 -0.26
N GLY A 110 -4.91 9.33 0.93
CA GLY A 110 -6.26 8.81 1.10
C GLY A 110 -7.33 9.86 0.82
N ALA A 111 -7.07 11.12 1.16
CA ALA A 111 -7.98 12.22 0.87
C ALA A 111 -8.03 12.54 -0.64
N ILE A 112 -6.91 12.54 -1.35
CA ILE A 112 -6.92 12.70 -2.82
C ILE A 112 -7.69 11.54 -3.47
N GLN A 113 -7.48 10.31 -3.00
CA GLN A 113 -8.22 9.14 -3.48
C GLN A 113 -9.70 9.20 -3.14
N HIS A 114 -10.08 9.75 -1.97
CA HIS A 114 -11.46 9.98 -1.56
C HIS A 114 -12.19 10.89 -2.55
N GLU A 115 -11.64 12.08 -2.81
CA GLU A 115 -12.24 13.02 -3.76
C GLU A 115 -12.31 12.44 -5.18
N MET A 116 -11.30 11.68 -5.57
CA MET A 116 -11.32 11.01 -6.88
C MET A 116 -12.37 9.90 -6.94
N ASN A 117 -12.57 9.15 -5.86
CA ASN A 117 -13.58 8.10 -5.80
C ASN A 117 -15.00 8.65 -5.93
N HIS A 118 -15.28 9.86 -5.42
CA HIS A 118 -16.53 10.56 -5.75
C HIS A 118 -16.69 10.76 -7.26
N ALA A 119 -15.65 11.24 -7.96
CA ALA A 119 -15.66 11.39 -9.42
C ALA A 119 -15.81 10.05 -10.18
N LEU A 120 -15.47 8.93 -9.55
CA LEU A 120 -15.70 7.58 -10.06
C LEU A 120 -17.13 7.04 -9.76
N GLY A 121 -17.91 7.76 -8.96
CA GLY A 121 -19.29 7.39 -8.64
C GLY A 121 -19.43 6.63 -7.32
N PHE A 122 -18.56 6.89 -6.35
CA PHE A 122 -18.71 6.41 -4.98
C PHE A 122 -19.25 7.51 -4.07
N ILE A 123 -20.04 7.09 -3.09
CA ILE A 123 -20.56 7.91 -1.99
C ILE A 123 -19.91 7.43 -0.69
N HIS A 124 -20.19 8.08 0.43
CA HIS A 124 -19.59 7.66 1.69
C HIS A 124 -20.07 6.28 2.15
N GLU A 125 -19.16 5.53 2.76
CA GLU A 125 -19.42 4.19 3.27
C GLU A 125 -20.46 4.23 4.42
N GLN A 126 -20.40 5.25 5.27
CA GLN A 126 -21.37 5.46 6.35
C GLN A 126 -22.76 5.86 5.83
N ALA A 127 -22.93 6.20 4.56
CA ALA A 127 -24.25 6.50 4.01
C ALA A 127 -25.04 5.24 3.62
N ARG A 128 -24.43 4.04 3.66
CA ARG A 128 -25.06 2.79 3.20
C ARG A 128 -26.42 2.50 3.84
N SER A 129 -27.30 1.84 3.08
CA SER A 129 -28.64 1.47 3.57
C SER A 129 -28.62 0.47 4.72
N ASP A 130 -27.58 -0.37 4.78
CA ASP A 130 -27.38 -1.42 5.78
C ASP A 130 -26.41 -1.03 6.91
N ARG A 131 -25.91 0.22 6.93
CA ARG A 131 -24.89 0.68 7.89
C ARG A 131 -25.26 0.44 9.36
N ASP A 132 -26.55 0.47 9.69
CA ASP A 132 -27.01 0.44 11.09
C ASP A 132 -26.78 -0.93 11.74
N SER A 133 -26.32 -1.93 10.96
CA SER A 133 -25.82 -3.22 11.45
C SER A 133 -24.33 -3.18 11.83
N PHE A 134 -23.63 -2.08 11.55
CA PHE A 134 -22.17 -1.96 11.61
C PHE A 134 -21.72 -0.69 12.36
N VAL A 135 -22.49 0.39 12.29
CA VAL A 135 -22.21 1.64 13.01
C VAL A 135 -23.49 2.20 13.62
N LYS A 136 -23.34 2.89 14.74
CA LYS A 136 -24.38 3.74 15.35
C LYS A 136 -24.04 5.20 15.08
N ILE A 137 -25.03 5.96 14.62
CA ILE A 137 -24.95 7.41 14.52
C ILE A 137 -25.44 8.03 15.83
N MET A 138 -24.60 8.87 16.45
CA MET A 138 -24.89 9.60 17.68
C MET A 138 -25.46 10.96 17.31
N TRP A 139 -26.76 10.99 17.00
CA TRP A 139 -27.45 12.17 16.48
C TRP A 139 -27.37 13.40 17.40
N GLU A 140 -27.34 13.15 18.71
CA GLU A 140 -27.18 14.13 19.77
C GLU A 140 -25.82 14.85 19.76
N HIS A 141 -24.79 14.23 19.17
CA HIS A 141 -23.44 14.80 19.11
C HIS A 141 -23.20 15.61 17.82
N ILE A 142 -24.07 15.49 16.82
CA ILE A 142 -23.89 16.16 15.51
C ILE A 142 -24.21 17.66 15.62
N MET A 143 -23.36 18.49 15.02
CA MET A 143 -23.62 19.93 14.87
C MET A 143 -24.99 20.23 14.27
N THR A 144 -25.67 21.24 14.81
CA THR A 144 -27.00 21.64 14.33
C THR A 144 -26.92 22.09 12.86
N GLY A 145 -27.70 21.44 11.99
CA GLY A 145 -27.72 21.68 10.55
C GLY A 145 -26.97 20.63 9.73
N GLU A 146 -26.08 19.85 10.36
CA GLU A 146 -25.22 18.87 9.69
C GLU A 146 -25.79 17.44 9.68
N GLN A 147 -26.96 17.22 10.28
CA GLN A 147 -27.59 15.89 10.36
C GLN A 147 -27.85 15.28 8.98
N GLY A 148 -28.02 16.11 7.95
CA GLY A 148 -28.19 15.67 6.57
C GLY A 148 -27.00 14.84 6.03
N ASN A 149 -25.79 15.10 6.51
CA ASN A 149 -24.58 14.39 6.06
C ASN A 149 -24.53 12.93 6.52
N PHE A 150 -25.36 12.56 7.51
CA PHE A 150 -25.47 11.20 8.03
C PHE A 150 -26.72 10.49 7.51
N GLY A 151 -27.36 11.02 6.46
CA GLY A 151 -28.50 10.38 5.81
C GLY A 151 -28.13 9.00 5.24
N LYS A 152 -29.10 8.07 5.20
CA LYS A 152 -28.93 6.81 4.47
C LYS A 152 -29.30 7.01 3.01
N VAL A 153 -28.55 6.34 2.16
CA VAL A 153 -28.82 6.21 0.73
C VAL A 153 -29.30 4.81 0.38
N ASN A 154 -30.07 4.67 -0.69
CA ASN A 154 -30.47 3.35 -1.19
C ASN A 154 -29.31 2.64 -1.93
N SER A 155 -28.30 2.20 -1.20
CA SER A 155 -27.14 1.47 -1.72
C SER A 155 -27.02 0.09 -1.10
N ARG A 156 -26.84 -0.95 -1.95
CA ARG A 156 -26.42 -2.30 -1.51
C ARG A 156 -24.90 -2.48 -1.57
N ASN A 157 -24.15 -1.39 -1.81
CA ASN A 157 -22.70 -1.36 -1.95
C ASN A 157 -22.11 -2.49 -2.81
N LEU A 158 -22.75 -2.74 -3.95
CA LEU A 158 -22.37 -3.81 -4.88
C LEU A 158 -22.36 -5.22 -4.25
N GLY A 159 -23.03 -5.44 -3.12
CA GLY A 159 -23.05 -6.72 -2.40
C GLY A 159 -21.71 -7.05 -1.73
N LEU A 160 -20.92 -6.05 -1.35
CA LEU A 160 -19.67 -6.21 -0.61
C LEU A 160 -19.89 -5.93 0.90
N PRO A 161 -19.07 -6.52 1.78
CA PRO A 161 -19.13 -6.28 3.23
C PRO A 161 -18.97 -4.80 3.60
N TYR A 162 -19.35 -4.42 4.82
CA TYR A 162 -19.08 -3.09 5.36
C TYR A 162 -17.58 -2.87 5.56
N ASP A 163 -17.09 -1.71 5.15
CA ASP A 163 -15.66 -1.40 5.14
C ASP A 163 -15.32 -0.24 6.08
N TYR A 164 -15.05 -0.57 7.34
CA TYR A 164 -14.61 0.40 8.36
C TYR A 164 -13.34 1.17 7.94
N ALA A 165 -12.48 0.54 7.13
CA ALA A 165 -11.23 1.12 6.66
C ALA A 165 -11.37 1.84 5.31
N SER A 166 -12.59 1.99 4.77
CA SER A 166 -12.80 2.67 3.49
C SER A 166 -12.28 4.10 3.56
N VAL A 167 -11.57 4.56 2.52
CA VAL A 167 -11.26 5.99 2.38
C VAL A 167 -12.54 6.82 2.29
N MET A 168 -13.66 6.22 1.87
CA MET A 168 -14.98 6.85 1.78
C MET A 168 -15.73 6.84 3.12
N HIS A 169 -15.15 6.34 4.21
CA HIS A 169 -15.78 6.40 5.52
C HIS A 169 -15.43 7.72 6.22
N TYR A 170 -16.41 8.32 6.90
CA TYR A 170 -16.18 9.44 7.81
C TYR A 170 -15.37 9.00 9.04
N GLY A 171 -14.63 9.93 9.63
CA GLY A 171 -14.05 9.78 10.96
C GLY A 171 -15.12 9.70 12.05
N ALA A 172 -14.73 9.14 13.20
CA ALA A 172 -15.62 9.01 14.35
C ALA A 172 -16.13 10.36 14.89
N PHE A 173 -15.39 11.45 14.66
CA PHE A 173 -15.65 12.78 15.22
C PHE A 173 -16.08 13.81 14.17
N ASP A 174 -16.26 13.38 12.92
CA ASP A 174 -16.65 14.30 11.84
C ASP A 174 -18.00 14.95 12.19
N PHE A 175 -18.08 16.26 11.99
CA PHE A 175 -19.25 17.09 12.33
C PHE A 175 -19.69 17.05 13.81
N SER A 176 -18.79 16.71 14.73
CA SER A 176 -19.10 16.75 16.17
C SER A 176 -19.26 18.18 16.69
N SER A 177 -20.32 18.40 17.47
CA SER A 177 -20.59 19.64 18.19
C SER A 177 -19.76 19.79 19.48
N THR A 178 -19.20 18.68 19.98
CA THR A 178 -18.50 18.63 21.27
C THR A 178 -17.16 17.92 21.10
N PRO A 179 -16.02 18.58 21.42
CA PRO A 179 -14.71 17.95 21.31
C PRO A 179 -14.63 16.64 22.11
N GLY A 180 -14.19 15.57 21.45
CA GLY A 180 -14.03 14.24 22.07
C GLY A 180 -15.27 13.35 22.08
N GLU A 181 -16.43 13.87 21.64
CA GLU A 181 -17.65 13.07 21.52
C GLU A 181 -17.82 12.56 20.08
N PRO A 182 -17.88 11.24 19.84
CA PRO A 182 -17.99 10.69 18.50
C PRO A 182 -19.41 10.84 17.95
N THR A 183 -19.53 11.17 16.67
CA THR A 183 -20.78 11.16 15.89
C THR A 183 -21.06 9.80 15.26
N ILE A 184 -20.02 8.97 15.06
CA ILE A 184 -20.13 7.60 14.54
C ILE A 184 -19.37 6.64 15.46
N VAL A 185 -20.06 5.58 15.91
CA VAL A 185 -19.49 4.54 16.76
C VAL A 185 -19.64 3.18 16.08
N PRO A 186 -18.53 2.46 15.78
CA PRO A 186 -18.59 1.09 15.28
C PRO A 186 -19.23 0.13 16.27
N ILE A 187 -19.93 -0.89 15.75
CA ILE A 187 -20.58 -1.94 16.54
C ILE A 187 -20.27 -3.33 15.93
N PRO A 188 -20.20 -4.38 16.76
CA PRO A 188 -20.35 -4.39 18.23
C PRO A 188 -19.11 -3.86 18.98
N ASP A 189 -17.99 -3.67 18.29
CA ASP A 189 -16.72 -3.24 18.89
C ASP A 189 -16.44 -1.77 18.57
N PRO A 190 -16.57 -0.85 19.53
CA PRO A 190 -16.33 0.58 19.33
C PRO A 190 -14.84 0.94 19.18
N SER A 191 -13.92 -0.01 19.42
CA SER A 191 -12.48 0.22 19.27
C SER A 191 -11.98 0.12 17.83
N VAL A 192 -12.81 -0.37 16.91
CA VAL A 192 -12.47 -0.48 15.49
C VAL A 192 -12.20 0.92 14.91
N PRO A 193 -11.02 1.19 14.32
CA PRO A 193 -10.74 2.50 13.75
C PRO A 193 -11.55 2.75 12.47
N ILE A 194 -12.01 4.00 12.28
CA ILE A 194 -12.72 4.48 11.10
C ILE A 194 -12.18 5.84 10.64
N GLY A 195 -12.38 6.18 9.37
CA GLY A 195 -12.01 7.48 8.80
C GLY A 195 -10.54 7.66 8.46
N GLN A 196 -9.82 6.56 8.24
CA GLN A 196 -8.41 6.61 7.81
C GLN A 196 -8.22 7.38 6.49
N ARG A 197 -7.01 7.93 6.31
CA ARG A 197 -6.59 8.67 5.10
C ARG A 197 -5.21 8.23 4.57
N GLU A 198 -4.80 7.01 4.90
CA GLU A 198 -3.55 6.39 4.45
C GLU A 198 -3.60 5.95 2.97
N GLY A 199 -4.79 5.59 2.47
CA GLY A 199 -5.05 5.23 1.09
C GLY A 199 -6.12 4.15 0.94
N LEU A 200 -6.42 3.72 -0.29
CA LEU A 200 -7.49 2.76 -0.58
C LEU A 200 -7.40 1.50 0.29
N SER A 201 -8.52 1.08 0.87
CA SER A 201 -8.64 -0.23 1.50
C SER A 201 -8.70 -1.34 0.44
N ASN A 202 -8.59 -2.60 0.88
CA ASN A 202 -8.83 -3.74 -0.01
C ASN A 202 -10.25 -3.75 -0.58
N LEU A 203 -11.24 -3.33 0.21
CA LEU A 203 -12.64 -3.29 -0.21
C LEU A 203 -12.96 -2.06 -1.07
N ASP A 204 -12.25 -0.94 -0.94
CA ASP A 204 -12.33 0.18 -1.88
C ASP A 204 -11.89 -0.26 -3.29
N VAL A 205 -10.75 -0.95 -3.39
CA VAL A 205 -10.26 -1.52 -4.65
C VAL A 205 -11.27 -2.53 -5.22
N ALA A 206 -11.81 -3.41 -4.38
CA ALA A 206 -12.82 -4.38 -4.79
C ALA A 206 -14.11 -3.72 -5.31
N LYS A 207 -14.55 -2.63 -4.66
CA LYS A 207 -15.71 -1.83 -5.11
C LYS A 207 -15.47 -1.21 -6.48
N ILE A 208 -14.31 -0.57 -6.69
CA ILE A 208 -13.94 0.02 -8.00
C ILE A 208 -13.90 -1.08 -9.07
N ASN A 209 -13.23 -2.20 -8.79
CA ASN A 209 -13.12 -3.32 -9.71
C ASN A 209 -14.48 -3.93 -10.04
N LYS A 210 -15.39 -4.04 -9.08
CA LYS A 210 -16.75 -4.56 -9.29
C LYS A 210 -17.62 -3.57 -10.08
N LEU A 211 -17.54 -2.28 -9.78
CA LEU A 211 -18.30 -1.23 -10.47
C LEU A 211 -17.94 -1.15 -11.96
N TYR A 212 -16.64 -1.15 -12.26
CA TYR A 212 -16.11 -1.04 -13.63
C TYR A 212 -15.82 -2.39 -14.30
N LYS A 213 -16.21 -3.50 -13.64
CA LYS A 213 -16.02 -4.88 -14.12
C LYS A 213 -14.57 -5.17 -14.52
N CYS A 214 -13.61 -4.69 -13.74
CA CYS A 214 -12.20 -4.88 -14.00
C CYS A 214 -11.84 -6.37 -13.89
N ASN A 215 -11.03 -6.88 -14.83
CA ASN A 215 -10.51 -8.24 -14.78
C ASN A 215 -9.18 -8.26 -14.02
N CYS A 216 -9.22 -7.92 -12.74
CA CYS A 216 -8.03 -7.78 -11.89
C CYS A 216 -8.25 -8.49 -10.54
N CYS A 217 -7.29 -9.31 -10.12
CA CYS A 217 -7.23 -9.82 -8.74
C CYS A 217 -6.21 -9.02 -7.93
N SER A 218 -6.59 -7.81 -7.51
CA SER A 218 -5.72 -6.91 -6.75
C SER A 218 -6.12 -6.86 -5.28
N PHE A 219 -5.13 -6.91 -4.39
CA PHE A 219 -5.34 -6.89 -2.94
C PHE A 219 -4.46 -5.82 -2.27
N VAL A 220 -5.01 -5.15 -1.28
CA VAL A 220 -4.25 -4.26 -0.38
C VAL A 220 -4.06 -4.96 0.96
N LEU A 221 -2.82 -5.04 1.41
CA LEU A 221 -2.40 -5.73 2.62
C LEU A 221 -1.83 -4.71 3.62
N PRO A 222 -2.67 -4.15 4.52
CA PRO A 222 -2.28 -3.04 5.40
C PRO A 222 -1.68 -3.46 6.74
N LYS A 223 -1.80 -4.74 7.11
CA LYS A 223 -1.38 -5.25 8.41
C LYS A 223 0.15 -5.21 8.55
N HIS A 224 0.65 -5.11 9.78
CA HIS A 224 2.10 -5.15 10.05
C HIS A 224 2.74 -6.51 9.76
N GLU A 225 1.96 -7.57 9.64
CA GLU A 225 2.40 -8.88 9.21
C GLU A 225 1.25 -9.61 8.52
N GLY A 226 1.58 -10.60 7.68
CA GLY A 226 0.57 -11.42 7.03
C GLY A 226 1.17 -12.40 6.04
N SER A 227 0.28 -13.17 5.40
CA SER A 227 0.65 -14.10 4.34
C SER A 227 -0.36 -14.06 3.22
N PHE A 228 0.08 -14.36 2.00
CA PHE A 228 -0.75 -14.48 0.81
C PHE A 228 -0.21 -15.58 -0.09
N SER A 229 -1.04 -16.03 -1.03
CA SER A 229 -0.69 -17.12 -1.94
C SER A 229 -1.30 -16.90 -3.32
N SER A 230 -0.78 -17.61 -4.31
CA SER A 230 -1.50 -17.79 -5.57
C SER A 230 -2.87 -18.43 -5.30
N VAL A 231 -3.83 -18.14 -6.19
CA VAL A 231 -5.16 -18.75 -6.14
C VAL A 231 -5.02 -20.27 -6.18
N ASN A 232 -5.84 -20.97 -5.38
CA ASN A 232 -5.87 -22.43 -5.20
C ASN A 232 -4.67 -23.08 -4.49
N TYR A 233 -3.60 -22.36 -4.15
CA TYR A 233 -2.45 -22.94 -3.46
C TYR A 233 -2.90 -23.77 -2.22
N PRO A 234 -2.41 -25.02 -2.03
CA PRO A 234 -1.30 -25.67 -2.73
C PRO A 234 -1.66 -26.42 -4.03
N SER A 235 -2.90 -26.32 -4.50
CA SER A 235 -3.31 -26.81 -5.82
C SER A 235 -2.96 -25.81 -6.92
N SER A 236 -3.04 -26.26 -8.18
CA SER A 236 -2.60 -25.45 -9.31
C SER A 236 -3.34 -24.12 -9.45
N TYR A 237 -2.58 -23.06 -9.70
CA TYR A 237 -3.14 -21.73 -9.99
C TYR A 237 -3.88 -21.73 -11.33
N PRO A 238 -4.86 -20.83 -11.54
CA PRO A 238 -5.56 -20.74 -12.82
C PRO A 238 -4.70 -20.14 -13.95
N ASN A 239 -4.97 -20.54 -15.19
CA ASN A 239 -4.47 -19.86 -16.39
C ASN A 239 -5.05 -18.44 -16.51
N ASN A 240 -4.33 -17.57 -17.21
CA ASN A 240 -4.68 -16.17 -17.47
C ASN A 240 -4.93 -15.36 -16.19
N SER A 241 -4.25 -15.72 -15.10
CA SER A 241 -4.33 -15.00 -13.84
C SER A 241 -3.46 -13.77 -13.91
N HIS A 242 -3.99 -12.63 -13.46
CA HIS A 242 -3.23 -11.40 -13.29
C HIS A 242 -3.55 -10.80 -11.92
N CYS A 243 -2.72 -11.16 -10.93
CA CYS A 243 -2.95 -10.76 -9.54
C CYS A 243 -1.86 -9.83 -9.02
N LEU A 244 -2.30 -8.88 -8.19
CA LEU A 244 -1.43 -7.90 -7.54
C LEU A 244 -1.66 -7.93 -6.02
N TRP A 245 -0.58 -7.87 -5.26
CA TRP A 245 -0.65 -7.62 -3.81
C TRP A 245 0.17 -6.37 -3.51
N LEU A 246 -0.51 -5.33 -3.03
CA LEU A 246 0.14 -4.14 -2.49
C LEU A 246 0.22 -4.27 -0.98
N ILE A 247 1.42 -4.52 -0.47
CA ILE A 247 1.70 -4.39 0.95
C ILE A 247 1.94 -2.92 1.24
N ARG A 248 1.21 -2.36 2.21
CA ARG A 248 1.32 -0.96 2.63
C ARG A 248 1.35 -0.90 4.15
N ILE A 249 2.51 -0.63 4.72
CA ILE A 249 2.69 -0.53 6.17
C ILE A 249 3.18 0.88 6.48
N PRO A 250 2.29 1.84 6.80
CA PRO A 250 2.68 3.21 7.10
C PRO A 250 3.85 3.26 8.08
N GLN A 251 4.81 4.15 7.81
CA GLN A 251 5.97 4.42 8.67
C GLN A 251 6.99 3.27 8.85
N ASN A 252 6.70 2.04 8.42
CA ASN A 252 7.63 0.92 8.47
C ASN A 252 8.01 0.42 7.08
N LYS A 253 9.10 -0.34 6.98
CA LYS A 253 9.49 -1.03 5.75
C LYS A 253 8.91 -2.45 5.73
N VAL A 254 8.95 -3.08 4.57
CA VAL A 254 8.41 -4.42 4.34
C VAL A 254 9.55 -5.41 4.11
N PHE A 255 9.63 -6.44 4.94
CA PHE A 255 10.39 -7.67 4.64
C PHE A 255 9.43 -8.72 4.07
N LEU A 256 9.78 -9.31 2.94
CA LEU A 256 9.00 -10.34 2.24
C LEU A 256 9.85 -11.60 2.07
N GLN A 257 9.24 -12.76 2.30
CA GLN A 257 9.83 -14.07 2.05
C GLN A 257 8.81 -15.02 1.41
N PHE A 258 9.32 -16.05 0.72
CA PHE A 258 8.50 -17.11 0.13
C PHE A 258 8.70 -18.41 0.90
N GLU A 259 7.62 -19.00 1.41
CA GLU A 259 7.66 -20.33 2.04
C GLU A 259 7.66 -21.44 1.00
N ALA A 260 7.00 -21.21 -0.13
CA ALA A 260 6.90 -22.16 -1.24
C ALA A 260 6.79 -21.42 -2.57
N PHE A 261 7.40 -21.97 -3.61
CA PHE A 261 7.33 -21.42 -4.95
C PHE A 261 7.59 -22.48 -6.03
N ASP A 262 6.63 -22.58 -6.94
CA ASP A 262 6.61 -23.52 -8.05
C ASP A 262 5.68 -22.98 -9.15
N LEU A 263 6.28 -22.36 -10.16
CA LEU A 263 5.60 -21.86 -11.37
C LEU A 263 6.11 -22.61 -12.60
N GLN A 264 5.35 -22.55 -13.69
CA GLN A 264 5.82 -23.03 -15.00
C GLN A 264 7.19 -22.42 -15.32
N LEU A 265 8.18 -23.28 -15.56
CA LEU A 265 9.48 -22.84 -16.02
C LEU A 265 9.42 -22.49 -17.51
N SER A 266 9.93 -21.31 -17.88
CA SER A 266 10.13 -20.94 -19.28
C SER A 266 11.35 -20.04 -19.45
N ALA A 267 11.83 -19.89 -20.68
CA ALA A 267 12.96 -19.02 -20.98
C ALA A 267 12.64 -17.56 -20.58
N ASN A 268 13.50 -16.97 -19.75
CA ASN A 268 13.31 -15.62 -19.19
C ASN A 268 11.96 -15.41 -18.48
N CYS A 269 11.32 -16.49 -18.03
CA CYS A 269 10.01 -16.46 -17.37
C CYS A 269 8.96 -15.68 -18.17
N SER A 270 8.92 -15.94 -19.48
CA SER A 270 8.00 -15.28 -20.42
C SER A 270 6.56 -15.77 -20.31
N SER A 271 6.33 -16.95 -19.73
CA SER A 271 5.00 -17.56 -19.56
C SER A 271 4.42 -17.12 -18.23
N ASP A 272 4.84 -17.77 -17.15
CA ASP A 272 4.39 -17.48 -15.81
C ASP A 272 5.51 -16.85 -15.01
N TYR A 273 5.18 -15.85 -14.19
CA TYR A 273 6.18 -15.19 -13.36
C TYR A 273 5.60 -14.53 -12.13
N VAL A 274 6.46 -14.40 -11.12
CA VAL A 274 6.34 -13.36 -10.09
C VAL A 274 7.35 -12.26 -10.37
N LYS A 275 6.94 -11.02 -10.15
CA LYS A 275 7.78 -9.81 -10.20
C LYS A 275 7.48 -8.92 -9.00
N ILE A 276 8.51 -8.28 -8.45
CA ILE A 276 8.39 -7.53 -7.19
C ILE A 276 8.98 -6.14 -7.37
N TYR A 277 8.20 -5.13 -7.00
CA TYR A 277 8.51 -3.73 -7.15
C TYR A 277 8.70 -3.05 -5.78
N ASN A 278 9.68 -2.16 -5.71
CA ASN A 278 10.05 -1.34 -4.56
C ASN A 278 9.15 -0.10 -4.46
N GLY A 279 7.85 -0.30 -4.29
CA GLY A 279 6.88 0.78 -4.19
C GLY A 279 5.45 0.29 -4.43
N ASN A 280 4.56 1.22 -4.77
CA ASN A 280 3.13 0.98 -4.94
C ASN A 280 2.68 0.78 -6.40
N SER A 281 3.60 0.80 -7.37
CA SER A 281 3.26 0.74 -8.79
C SER A 281 4.26 -0.05 -9.62
N LYS A 282 3.83 -0.41 -10.84
CA LYS A 282 4.70 -1.06 -11.83
C LYS A 282 5.80 -0.15 -12.40
N ASN A 283 5.74 1.16 -12.11
CA ASN A 283 6.77 2.14 -12.47
C ASN A 283 7.84 2.28 -11.38
N SER A 284 7.61 1.69 -10.20
CA SER A 284 8.58 1.69 -9.11
C SER A 284 9.80 0.82 -9.46
N PRO A 285 10.98 1.08 -8.83
CA PRO A 285 12.17 0.27 -9.07
C PRO A 285 11.92 -1.22 -8.82
N VAL A 286 12.54 -2.11 -9.60
CA VAL A 286 12.32 -3.56 -9.48
C VAL A 286 13.26 -4.15 -8.41
N LEU A 287 12.71 -4.85 -7.41
CA LEU A 287 13.49 -5.62 -6.41
C LEU A 287 13.84 -7.02 -6.92
N LEU A 288 12.88 -7.65 -7.58
CA LEU A 288 13.02 -8.94 -8.23
C LEU A 288 12.31 -8.88 -9.57
N ASP A 289 13.06 -9.09 -10.65
CA ASP A 289 12.47 -9.19 -11.99
C ASP A 289 11.72 -10.52 -12.14
N LYS A 290 11.26 -10.84 -13.36
CA LYS A 290 10.49 -12.07 -13.60
C LYS A 290 11.23 -13.31 -13.11
N TYR A 291 10.57 -14.04 -12.21
CA TYR A 291 11.06 -15.29 -11.65
C TYR A 291 10.01 -16.39 -11.78
N CYS A 292 10.44 -17.62 -12.07
CA CYS A 292 9.60 -18.78 -12.38
C CYS A 292 10.37 -20.09 -12.14
N GLY A 293 9.71 -21.23 -12.36
CA GLY A 293 10.24 -22.55 -12.01
C GLY A 293 10.01 -22.91 -10.55
N LYS A 294 10.73 -23.93 -10.08
CA LYS A 294 10.62 -24.46 -8.71
C LYS A 294 11.87 -24.15 -7.91
N GLY A 295 11.70 -23.66 -6.69
CA GLY A 295 12.82 -23.47 -5.79
C GLY A 295 12.64 -22.28 -4.84
N PRO A 296 13.60 -22.07 -3.95
CA PRO A 296 13.52 -20.95 -3.02
C PRO A 296 13.72 -19.62 -3.74
N LEU A 297 12.85 -18.66 -3.48
CA LEU A 297 13.08 -17.27 -3.86
C LEU A 297 13.91 -16.56 -2.78
N PRO A 298 14.71 -15.56 -3.17
CA PRO A 298 15.36 -14.71 -2.18
C PRO A 298 14.31 -13.90 -1.40
N SER A 299 14.54 -13.71 -0.10
CA SER A 299 13.79 -12.69 0.64
C SER A 299 14.22 -11.30 0.20
N LEU A 300 13.36 -10.31 0.42
CA LEU A 300 13.55 -8.94 -0.04
C LEU A 300 13.09 -7.95 1.03
N VAL A 301 13.75 -6.79 1.09
CA VAL A 301 13.35 -5.67 1.94
C VAL A 301 13.09 -4.45 1.05
N ALA A 302 11.88 -3.90 1.13
CA ALA A 302 11.54 -2.64 0.47
C ALA A 302 12.32 -1.48 1.09
N SER A 303 12.70 -0.49 0.29
CA SER A 303 13.38 0.71 0.83
C SER A 303 12.40 1.65 1.54
N GLY A 304 11.11 1.57 1.23
CA GLY A 304 10.03 2.37 1.80
C GLY A 304 8.89 1.52 2.38
N SER A 305 7.73 2.14 2.56
CA SER A 305 6.55 1.56 3.23
C SER A 305 5.60 0.77 2.34
N THR A 306 5.94 0.63 1.06
CA THR A 306 5.13 -0.10 0.10
C THR A 306 5.96 -1.09 -0.70
N MET A 307 5.35 -2.23 -1.00
CA MET A 307 5.90 -3.25 -1.88
C MET A 307 4.76 -3.83 -2.71
N LEU A 308 4.94 -3.86 -4.03
CA LEU A 308 3.97 -4.42 -4.97
C LEU A 308 4.50 -5.74 -5.52
N ILE A 309 3.69 -6.78 -5.37
CA ILE A 309 3.95 -8.11 -5.91
C ILE A 309 2.99 -8.32 -7.08
N GLU A 310 3.53 -8.71 -8.22
CA GLU A 310 2.79 -9.08 -9.42
C GLU A 310 2.96 -10.56 -9.71
N PHE A 311 1.85 -11.25 -9.91
CA PHE A 311 1.80 -12.60 -10.45
C PHE A 311 1.03 -12.59 -11.77
N SER A 312 1.62 -13.19 -12.80
CA SER A 312 0.98 -13.38 -14.11
C SER A 312 1.14 -14.84 -14.53
N SER A 313 0.05 -15.42 -15.05
CA SER A 313 0.09 -16.70 -15.77
C SER A 313 -0.43 -16.58 -17.19
N ASP A 314 0.08 -17.42 -18.08
CA ASP A 314 -0.37 -17.49 -19.47
C ASP A 314 -1.61 -18.40 -19.64
N HIS A 315 -1.97 -18.75 -20.87
CA HIS A 315 -3.20 -19.48 -21.18
C HIS A 315 -3.11 -20.99 -20.94
N ASN A 316 -1.94 -21.54 -20.63
CA ASN A 316 -1.72 -22.98 -20.49
C ASN A 316 -0.60 -23.31 -19.50
N ILE A 317 -0.54 -24.57 -19.07
CA ILE A 317 0.48 -25.14 -18.16
C ILE A 317 0.53 -24.41 -16.81
N THR A 318 0.23 -25.14 -15.75
CA THR A 318 0.24 -24.58 -14.39
C THR A 318 1.05 -25.48 -13.47
N ALA A 319 1.50 -24.91 -12.36
CA ALA A 319 2.21 -25.61 -11.30
C ALA A 319 1.53 -25.32 -9.95
N THR A 320 2.11 -25.78 -8.84
CA THR A 320 1.46 -25.68 -7.51
C THR A 320 1.31 -24.25 -6.98
N GLY A 321 2.05 -23.30 -7.55
CA GLY A 321 1.96 -21.89 -7.21
C GLY A 321 2.92 -21.46 -6.11
N PHE A 322 2.54 -20.47 -5.31
CA PHE A 322 3.40 -19.94 -4.27
C PHE A 322 2.63 -19.56 -3.00
N ARG A 323 3.37 -19.54 -1.89
CA ARG A 323 2.96 -18.92 -0.63
C ARG A 323 4.08 -18.01 -0.16
N ALA A 324 3.71 -16.80 0.25
CA ALA A 324 4.61 -15.80 0.78
C ALA A 324 4.07 -15.22 2.09
N SER A 325 4.99 -14.79 2.95
CA SER A 325 4.71 -13.99 4.15
C SER A 325 5.52 -12.71 4.15
N TYR A 326 4.97 -11.73 4.86
CA TYR A 326 5.61 -10.45 5.04
C TYR A 326 5.45 -9.98 6.48
N ILE A 327 6.41 -9.19 6.94
CA ILE A 327 6.43 -8.57 8.26
C ILE A 327 7.03 -7.16 8.15
N LYS A 328 6.60 -6.27 9.04
CA LYS A 328 7.18 -4.96 9.19
C LYS A 328 8.62 -5.07 9.68
N VAL A 329 9.48 -4.23 9.14
CA VAL A 329 10.82 -3.97 9.70
C VAL A 329 10.99 -2.46 9.86
N ASN A 330 11.71 -2.05 10.89
CA ASN A 330 11.89 -0.64 11.22
C ASN A 330 12.88 0.02 10.25
N CYS A 331 13.90 -0.71 9.84
CA CYS A 331 14.94 -0.20 8.96
C CYS A 331 15.56 -1.28 8.06
N GLY A 332 16.50 -0.87 7.23
CA GLY A 332 17.14 -1.74 6.26
C GLY A 332 16.73 -1.50 4.80
N GLY A 333 16.91 -2.51 3.96
CA GLY A 333 16.67 -2.43 2.51
C GLY A 333 17.42 -3.50 1.73
N THR A 334 17.14 -3.58 0.44
CA THR A 334 17.87 -4.44 -0.50
C THR A 334 18.93 -3.62 -1.25
N PHE A 335 20.19 -4.05 -1.19
CA PHE A 335 21.37 -3.35 -1.72
C PHE A 335 21.99 -4.15 -2.85
N THR A 336 22.18 -3.51 -4.00
CA THR A 336 22.69 -4.13 -5.24
C THR A 336 23.92 -3.43 -5.81
N VAL A 337 24.39 -2.37 -5.17
CA VAL A 337 25.61 -1.63 -5.55
C VAL A 337 26.83 -2.38 -5.01
N SER A 338 27.91 -2.48 -5.78
CA SER A 338 29.10 -3.32 -5.49
C SER A 338 29.83 -3.01 -4.20
N THR A 339 29.70 -1.79 -3.68
CA THR A 339 30.27 -1.41 -2.39
C THR A 339 29.27 -0.53 -1.64
N GLY A 340 29.35 -0.55 -0.32
CA GLY A 340 28.52 0.32 0.49
C GLY A 340 28.85 0.20 1.98
N VAL A 341 28.08 0.94 2.77
CA VAL A 341 28.20 0.99 4.23
C VAL A 341 26.83 0.74 4.83
N ILE A 342 26.79 -0.12 5.83
CA ILE A 342 25.61 -0.38 6.65
C ILE A 342 25.91 0.13 8.05
N THR A 343 24.96 0.87 8.61
CA THR A 343 25.01 1.35 10.00
C THR A 343 23.72 1.00 10.72
N SER A 344 23.82 0.83 12.04
CA SER A 344 22.65 0.91 12.91
C SER A 344 21.92 2.25 12.70
N PRO A 345 20.60 2.32 12.99
CA PRO A 345 19.88 3.60 12.96
C PRO A 345 20.55 4.64 13.87
N ASN A 346 20.52 5.91 13.44
CA ASN A 346 21.10 7.06 14.14
C ASN A 346 22.64 7.09 14.31
N TYR A 347 23.38 6.06 13.87
CA TYR A 347 24.84 6.02 13.98
C TYR A 347 25.50 7.33 13.51
N PRO A 348 26.46 7.91 14.26
CA PRO A 348 27.15 7.35 15.44
C PRO A 348 26.44 7.60 16.78
N LYS A 349 25.22 8.17 16.78
CA LYS A 349 24.41 8.24 17.99
C LYS A 349 23.83 6.86 18.31
N THR A 350 23.24 6.74 19.48
CA THR A 350 22.66 5.48 19.94
C THR A 350 21.49 5.03 19.06
N TYR A 351 21.40 3.72 18.82
CA TYR A 351 20.24 3.15 18.12
C TYR A 351 18.98 3.27 18.97
N PRO A 352 17.78 3.40 18.36
CA PRO A 352 16.54 3.35 19.10
C PRO A 352 16.27 1.95 19.68
N LYS A 353 15.43 1.90 20.72
CA LYS A 353 14.79 0.68 21.23
C LYS A 353 13.81 0.04 20.24
N ASN A 354 13.49 -1.24 20.46
CA ASN A 354 12.49 -2.04 19.73
C ASN A 354 12.68 -2.03 18.21
N GLN A 355 13.91 -2.21 17.75
CA GLN A 355 14.22 -2.26 16.34
C GLN A 355 14.25 -3.70 15.85
N ALA A 356 13.71 -3.92 14.65
CA ALA A 356 13.99 -5.07 13.81
C ALA A 356 14.45 -4.53 12.45
N CYS A 357 15.70 -4.78 12.09
CA CYS A 357 16.33 -4.17 10.93
C CYS A 357 17.03 -5.20 10.05
N PHE A 358 16.67 -5.20 8.76
CA PHE A 358 17.04 -6.26 7.81
C PHE A 358 17.70 -5.63 6.59
N TRP A 359 19.00 -5.86 6.39
CA TRP A 359 19.71 -5.43 5.19
C TRP A 359 20.08 -6.64 4.34
N ILE A 360 19.59 -6.68 3.12
CA ILE A 360 19.90 -7.74 2.16
C ILE A 360 20.88 -7.19 1.13
N ILE A 361 22.08 -7.74 1.08
CA ILE A 361 23.08 -7.41 0.07
C ILE A 361 23.02 -8.49 -1.00
N LYS A 362 22.83 -8.08 -2.25
CA LYS A 362 22.74 -8.94 -3.42
C LYS A 362 23.85 -8.60 -4.40
N SER A 363 24.78 -9.53 -4.59
CA SER A 363 25.76 -9.48 -5.67
C SER A 363 25.25 -10.22 -6.93
N PRO A 364 25.85 -9.97 -8.11
CA PRO A 364 25.61 -10.77 -9.29
C PRO A 364 25.90 -12.26 -9.04
N VAL A 365 25.21 -13.13 -9.78
CA VAL A 365 25.44 -14.58 -9.69
C VAL A 365 26.91 -14.90 -9.99
N GLY A 366 27.52 -15.72 -9.14
CA GLY A 366 28.94 -16.10 -9.23
C GLY A 366 29.89 -15.24 -8.37
N TYR A 367 29.42 -14.11 -7.83
CA TYR A 367 30.18 -13.28 -6.89
C TYR A 367 29.83 -13.60 -5.45
N LYS A 368 30.75 -13.31 -4.54
CA LYS A 368 30.56 -13.42 -3.08
C LYS A 368 30.57 -12.03 -2.45
N VAL A 369 29.84 -11.87 -1.36
CA VAL A 369 29.79 -10.63 -0.58
C VAL A 369 30.75 -10.75 0.60
N SER A 370 31.65 -9.78 0.72
CA SER A 370 32.54 -9.64 1.87
C SER A 370 32.05 -8.49 2.76
N LEU A 371 31.99 -8.73 4.06
CA LEU A 371 31.67 -7.75 5.09
C LEU A 371 32.88 -7.54 6.00
N LYS A 372 33.13 -6.28 6.36
CA LYS A 372 34.11 -5.94 7.37
C LYS A 372 33.55 -4.97 8.39
N MET A 373 33.62 -5.35 9.66
CA MET A 373 33.14 -4.55 10.76
C MET A 373 34.13 -3.43 11.08
N LEU A 374 33.66 -2.19 11.16
CA LEU A 374 34.49 -1.02 11.44
C LEU A 374 34.32 -0.51 12.87
N SER A 375 33.10 -0.63 13.41
CA SER A 375 32.74 -0.27 14.78
C SER A 375 31.57 -1.14 15.24
N PHE A 376 31.58 -1.59 16.49
CA PHE A 376 30.54 -2.45 17.04
C PHE A 376 30.44 -2.30 18.56
N GLU A 377 29.28 -1.86 19.02
CA GLU A 377 28.91 -1.73 20.43
C GLU A 377 27.39 -1.84 20.58
N LEU A 378 26.93 -2.97 21.14
CA LEU A 378 25.53 -3.23 21.51
C LEU A 378 25.44 -3.51 23.02
N GLU A 379 24.23 -3.64 23.56
CA GLU A 379 24.03 -4.14 24.93
C GLU A 379 24.73 -5.50 25.11
N ASP A 380 25.50 -5.64 26.19
CA ASP A 380 26.24 -6.87 26.46
C ASP A 380 25.42 -7.84 27.32
N ASN A 381 25.41 -9.10 26.89
CA ASN A 381 24.84 -10.21 27.63
C ASN A 381 25.53 -11.52 27.23
N ASP A 382 25.64 -12.46 28.17
CA ASP A 382 26.31 -13.76 27.94
C ASP A 382 25.79 -14.50 26.71
N ARG A 383 24.50 -14.37 26.38
CA ARG A 383 23.86 -15.06 25.25
C ARG A 383 23.35 -14.12 24.15
N CYS A 384 23.62 -12.82 24.26
CA CYS A 384 23.15 -11.80 23.30
C CYS A 384 21.64 -11.90 23.01
N VAL A 385 20.82 -12.01 24.06
CA VAL A 385 19.36 -12.21 23.93
C VAL A 385 18.56 -10.90 23.96
N TYR A 386 19.19 -9.78 24.32
CA TYR A 386 18.56 -8.47 24.33
C TYR A 386 18.79 -7.78 22.99
N ASP A 387 19.96 -7.17 22.82
CA ASP A 387 20.39 -6.59 21.54
C ASP A 387 21.38 -7.53 20.84
N TYR A 388 21.15 -7.76 19.55
CA TYR A 388 22.01 -8.66 18.80
C TYR A 388 22.11 -8.34 17.31
N LEU A 389 23.24 -8.76 16.73
CA LEU A 389 23.49 -8.78 15.31
C LEU A 389 23.71 -10.22 14.83
N LEU A 390 23.01 -10.62 13.77
CA LEU A 390 23.22 -11.87 13.04
C LEU A 390 23.63 -11.55 11.60
N ILE A 391 24.54 -12.36 11.06
CA ILE A 391 24.95 -12.30 9.66
C ILE A 391 24.66 -13.67 9.04
N HIS A 392 23.69 -13.72 8.13
CA HIS A 392 23.25 -14.92 7.44
C HIS A 392 23.95 -15.06 6.09
N ASP A 393 24.46 -16.26 5.79
CA ASP A 393 25.00 -16.68 4.50
C ASP A 393 23.85 -17.03 3.53
N GLY A 394 23.22 -15.97 3.02
CA GLY A 394 22.06 -16.02 2.14
C GLY A 394 21.08 -14.89 2.48
N SER A 395 19.96 -14.81 1.76
CA SER A 395 18.98 -13.74 1.94
C SER A 395 17.87 -14.05 2.94
N ARG A 396 17.83 -15.28 3.48
CA ARG A 396 16.71 -15.77 4.32
C ARG A 396 17.13 -15.87 5.79
N PRO A 397 16.24 -15.60 6.75
CA PRO A 397 16.51 -15.84 8.17
C PRO A 397 16.84 -17.31 8.49
N THR A 398 16.37 -18.24 7.66
CA THR A 398 16.68 -19.68 7.78
C THR A 398 18.03 -20.08 7.16
N SER A 399 18.75 -19.17 6.53
CA SER A 399 20.11 -19.45 6.03
C SER A 399 21.08 -19.64 7.20
N PRO A 400 22.17 -20.42 7.02
CA PRO A 400 23.24 -20.52 8.01
C PRO A 400 23.72 -19.14 8.42
N ALA A 401 23.98 -18.92 9.71
CA ALA A 401 24.35 -17.60 10.24
C ALA A 401 25.52 -17.68 11.21
N VAL A 402 26.23 -16.57 11.35
CA VAL A 402 27.23 -16.34 12.39
C VAL A 402 26.72 -15.28 13.38
N GLY A 403 27.15 -15.41 14.64
CA GLY A 403 26.59 -14.68 15.77
C GLY A 403 25.75 -15.59 16.68
N PRO A 404 24.85 -15.05 17.52
CA PRO A 404 24.58 -13.62 17.70
C PRO A 404 25.78 -12.87 18.28
N TYR A 405 26.01 -11.64 17.80
CA TYR A 405 27.01 -10.72 18.34
C TYR A 405 26.36 -9.63 19.18
N CYS A 406 26.98 -9.28 20.30
CA CYS A 406 26.55 -8.21 21.21
C CYS A 406 27.74 -7.70 22.05
N GLY A 407 27.51 -6.70 22.91
CA GLY A 407 28.57 -6.03 23.67
C GLY A 407 29.58 -5.34 22.74
N THR A 408 30.84 -5.34 23.16
CA THR A 408 31.98 -4.82 22.38
C THR A 408 32.84 -5.93 21.76
N LYS A 409 32.27 -7.13 21.60
CA LYS A 409 33.00 -8.30 21.08
C LYS A 409 33.48 -8.04 19.65
N THR A 410 34.71 -8.46 19.33
CA THR A 410 35.24 -8.35 17.97
C THR A 410 34.41 -9.22 17.02
N VAL A 411 33.78 -8.59 16.04
CA VAL A 411 33.07 -9.28 14.95
C VAL A 411 34.07 -9.58 13.85
N ALA A 412 34.24 -10.87 13.52
CA ALA A 412 35.16 -11.30 12.47
C ALA A 412 34.69 -10.85 11.08
N ASP A 413 35.63 -10.63 10.16
CA ASP A 413 35.32 -10.41 8.74
C ASP A 413 34.57 -11.63 8.20
N PHE A 414 33.55 -11.39 7.36
CA PHE A 414 32.67 -12.42 6.84
C PHE A 414 32.68 -12.41 5.31
N THR A 415 32.77 -13.58 4.69
CA THR A 415 32.62 -13.74 3.24
C THR A 415 31.58 -14.81 2.95
N SER A 416 30.54 -14.47 2.20
CA SER A 416 29.46 -15.39 1.87
C SER A 416 29.91 -16.56 0.99
N THR A 417 29.18 -17.67 1.03
CA THR A 417 29.36 -18.78 0.08
C THR A 417 28.66 -18.51 -1.24
N GLY A 418 27.52 -17.80 -1.20
CA GLY A 418 26.72 -17.41 -2.35
C GLY A 418 26.72 -15.90 -2.64
N ASN A 419 25.77 -15.46 -3.44
CA ASN A 419 25.66 -14.07 -3.90
C ASN A 419 24.71 -13.19 -3.04
N PHE A 420 24.37 -13.67 -1.84
CA PHE A 420 23.47 -12.99 -0.92
C PHE A 420 24.00 -13.01 0.50
N VAL A 421 23.76 -11.93 1.22
CA VAL A 421 23.94 -11.82 2.67
C VAL A 421 22.76 -11.07 3.28
N LEU A 422 22.21 -11.57 4.37
CA LEU A 422 21.25 -10.88 5.22
C LEU A 422 21.97 -10.49 6.51
N VAL A 423 21.96 -9.19 6.82
CA VAL A 423 22.35 -8.65 8.11
C VAL A 423 21.07 -8.36 8.88
N GLU A 424 20.92 -8.98 10.04
CA GLU A 424 19.75 -8.88 10.92
C GLU A 424 20.18 -8.24 12.25
N PHE A 425 19.54 -7.13 12.61
CA PHE A 425 19.77 -6.42 13.88
C PHE A 425 18.47 -6.28 14.66
N HIS A 426 18.53 -6.61 15.94
CA HIS A 426 17.44 -6.41 16.89
C HIS A 426 17.88 -5.61 18.10
N SER A 427 16.98 -4.75 18.59
CA SER A 427 17.10 -4.11 19.91
C SER A 427 15.85 -4.29 20.77
N ASP A 428 16.03 -4.36 22.09
CA ASP A 428 14.97 -4.57 23.07
C ASP A 428 14.35 -3.23 23.57
N ILE A 429 13.63 -3.26 24.70
CA ILE A 429 12.96 -2.07 25.28
C ILE A 429 13.89 -1.19 26.14
N ALA A 430 15.10 -1.65 26.44
CA ALA A 430 16.04 -1.04 27.37
C ALA A 430 17.34 -0.63 26.66
N TRP A 431 18.29 -0.14 27.46
CA TRP A 431 19.68 0.25 27.13
C TRP A 431 20.08 0.42 25.65
N GLU A 432 20.48 1.63 25.29
CA GLU A 432 20.87 1.96 23.91
C GLU A 432 22.37 2.28 23.84
N PHE A 433 23.04 1.81 22.79
CA PHE A 433 24.48 1.97 22.57
C PHE A 433 24.76 2.55 21.18
N PRO A 434 25.98 3.02 20.86
CA PRO A 434 26.31 3.62 19.55
C PRO A 434 26.00 2.71 18.35
N GLY A 435 25.93 1.40 18.55
CA GLY A 435 25.57 0.44 17.52
C GLY A 435 26.75 0.01 16.67
N PHE A 436 26.56 -0.08 15.35
CA PHE A 436 27.57 -0.63 14.48
C PHE A 436 27.70 0.13 13.16
N LYS A 437 28.89 -0.01 12.57
CA LYS A 437 29.20 0.42 11.20
C LYS A 437 30.03 -0.66 10.53
N MET A 438 29.57 -1.14 9.39
CA MET A 438 30.28 -2.10 8.56
C MET A 438 30.33 -1.63 7.11
N ASN A 439 31.38 -2.01 6.38
CA ASN A 439 31.40 -1.91 4.93
C ASN A 439 31.13 -3.27 4.29
N TYR A 440 30.63 -3.24 3.07
CA TYR A 440 30.50 -4.44 2.25
C TYR A 440 31.07 -4.20 0.85
N THR A 441 31.54 -5.28 0.22
CA THR A 441 32.05 -5.29 -1.16
C THR A 441 31.73 -6.61 -1.85
N PHE A 442 31.56 -6.61 -3.17
CA PHE A 442 31.52 -7.83 -3.99
C PHE A 442 32.05 -7.62 -5.41
#